data_AF-A0AAV1A6I4-F1
#
_entry.id   AF-A0AAV1A6I4-F1
#
_cell.length_a   1.000
_cell.length_b   1.000
_cell.length_c   1.000
_cell.angle_alpha   90.00
_cell.angle_beta   90.00
_cell.angle_gamma   90.00
#
_symmetry.space_group_name_H-M   'P 1'
#
loop_
_entity.id
_entity.type
_entity.pdbx_description
1 polymer ?
#
loop_
_entity_poly.entity_id
_entity_poly.type
_entity_poly.pdbx_seq_one_letter_code
_entity_poly.pdbx_strand_id
1 'polypeptide(L)'
;MYDGIEDFLRGDNSIIPIRYSYKDIKKMTEQFKTKLGNGGYGSVFKGQLRSGRLVAIKLLDKGKSNGQDFINEVATIGRIHHVNVVHLIGFCVEGSKRALIYEFMPKGSLEKYIFSHIEEGYSLSCEKLYVISVGVARGIQYLHNGCNMKILHFDIKPHNILLDEDFNPKVSDFGLARLCPTDKSIVSLTAARGTIGYMAPELFYRNVGTISYKADVYSFGMLLMEMASRRKNLNALTQQSSQIYFPFWIYDQLHDGREVTIENDTEQEMKLAKKMMIVALWCIQTKPEDRPSMDKVLEMLEEEDGELPMPNKPYFCLQDEPVADVRDHNIDSSWTSYSTSVGDSKILT
;
A
#
# COMPACT_ATOMS: atom_id res chain seq x y z
N MET A 1 -1.93 19.09 28.21
CA MET A 1 -2.07 18.25 26.98
C MET A 1 -2.69 19.02 25.82
N TYR A 2 -3.51 20.05 26.06
CA TYR A 2 -4.07 20.92 25.01
C TYR A 2 -3.08 22.00 24.50
N ASP A 3 -2.20 22.51 25.36
CA ASP A 3 -1.32 23.64 24.99
C ASP A 3 -0.24 23.27 23.97
N GLY A 4 0.34 22.07 24.06
CA GLY A 4 1.40 21.63 23.13
C GLY A 4 0.93 21.41 21.68
N ILE A 5 -0.38 21.22 21.45
CA ILE A 5 -0.96 21.11 20.11
C ILE A 5 -1.13 22.52 19.51
N GLU A 6 -1.51 23.50 20.32
CA GLU A 6 -1.74 24.87 19.85
C GLU A 6 -0.43 25.60 19.54
N ASP A 7 0.63 25.36 20.32
CA ASP A 7 1.95 25.93 20.05
C ASP A 7 2.60 25.34 18.77
N PHE A 8 2.36 24.05 18.49
CA PHE A 8 2.84 23.38 17.27
C PHE A 8 2.16 23.88 15.98
N LEU A 9 0.97 24.47 16.09
CA LEU A 9 0.15 24.93 14.96
C LEU A 9 0.36 26.41 14.62
N ARG A 10 1.15 27.17 15.39
CA ARG A 10 1.34 28.63 15.21
C ARG A 10 2.62 29.04 14.46
N GLY A 11 3.47 28.08 14.05
CA GLY A 11 4.72 28.35 13.34
C GLY A 11 4.62 28.17 11.82
N ASP A 12 4.67 29.29 11.09
CA ASP A 12 4.86 29.47 9.64
C ASP A 12 3.69 29.20 8.66
N ASN A 13 3.37 30.21 7.86
CA ASN A 13 2.00 30.55 7.46
C ASN A 13 1.65 30.27 5.98
N SER A 14 2.00 29.10 5.44
CA SER A 14 1.50 28.70 4.10
C SER A 14 1.16 27.21 3.90
N ILE A 15 1.43 26.34 4.88
CA ILE A 15 1.26 24.88 4.73
C ILE A 15 0.64 24.25 5.99
N ILE A 16 -0.17 24.98 6.76
CA ILE A 16 -0.83 24.43 7.95
C ILE A 16 -2.31 24.15 7.64
N PRO A 17 -2.82 22.94 7.92
CA PRO A 17 -4.23 22.63 7.69
C PRO A 17 -5.12 23.52 8.55
N ILE A 18 -6.21 24.01 7.95
CA ILE A 18 -7.12 24.93 8.62
C ILE A 18 -7.92 24.18 9.69
N ARG A 19 -7.95 24.72 10.91
CA ARG A 19 -8.82 24.21 11.99
C ARG A 19 -10.26 24.72 11.80
N TYR A 20 -11.19 23.81 11.59
CA TYR A 20 -12.62 24.08 11.47
C TYR A 20 -13.38 23.69 12.73
N SER A 21 -14.49 24.37 13.00
CA SER A 21 -15.44 23.95 14.04
C SER A 21 -16.31 22.79 13.55
N TYR A 22 -16.88 22.00 14.46
CA TYR A 22 -17.82 20.95 14.07
C TYR A 22 -19.09 21.53 13.44
N LYS A 23 -19.46 22.77 13.79
CA LYS A 23 -20.55 23.51 13.14
C LYS A 23 -20.22 23.78 11.68
N ASP A 24 -18.99 24.15 11.36
CA ASP A 24 -18.54 24.31 9.97
C ASP A 24 -18.60 22.96 9.24
N ILE A 25 -18.14 21.88 9.86
CA ILE A 25 -18.24 20.53 9.27
C ILE A 25 -19.67 20.18 8.90
N LYS A 26 -20.63 20.34 9.83
CA LYS A 26 -22.05 20.10 9.57
C LYS A 26 -22.59 20.97 8.45
N LYS A 27 -22.15 22.23 8.35
CA LYS A 27 -22.58 23.15 7.30
C LYS A 27 -22.03 22.72 5.94
N MET A 28 -20.73 22.39 5.86
CA MET A 28 -20.08 21.96 4.61
C MET A 28 -20.68 20.69 4.04
N THR A 29 -21.13 19.77 4.89
CA THR A 29 -21.70 18.46 4.49
C THR A 29 -23.22 18.47 4.32
N GLU A 30 -23.88 19.62 4.41
CA GLU A 30 -25.35 19.72 4.45
C GLU A 30 -25.98 18.75 5.47
N GLN A 31 -25.45 18.73 6.69
CA GLN A 31 -25.83 17.76 7.74
C GLN A 31 -25.53 16.30 7.37
N PHE A 32 -24.37 16.05 6.74
CA PHE A 32 -23.90 14.71 6.35
C PHE A 32 -24.76 14.01 5.29
N LYS A 33 -25.36 14.79 4.39
CA LYS A 33 -26.32 14.32 3.39
C LYS A 33 -25.76 13.30 2.40
N THR A 34 -24.56 13.55 1.87
CA THR A 34 -23.97 12.72 0.81
C THR A 34 -22.80 11.93 1.36
N LYS A 35 -23.03 10.65 1.66
CA LYS A 35 -21.98 9.71 2.07
C LYS A 35 -21.22 9.20 0.83
N LEU A 36 -19.90 9.29 0.85
CA LEU A 36 -19.01 8.80 -0.20
C LEU A 36 -18.51 7.38 0.09
N GLY A 37 -18.36 7.02 1.36
CA GLY A 37 -17.86 5.72 1.76
C GLY A 37 -17.86 5.51 3.27
N ASN A 38 -17.58 4.27 3.67
CA ASN A 38 -17.39 3.88 5.07
C ASN A 38 -16.25 2.87 5.14
N GLY A 39 -15.24 3.13 5.98
CA GLY A 39 -14.08 2.26 6.14
C GLY A 39 -13.81 1.91 7.61
N GLY A 40 -12.71 1.20 7.85
CA GLY A 40 -12.28 0.82 9.19
C GLY A 40 -12.08 2.03 10.13
N TYR A 41 -11.73 3.18 9.57
CA TYR A 41 -11.38 4.41 10.27
C TYR A 41 -12.52 5.45 10.34
N GLY A 42 -13.70 5.14 9.80
CA GLY A 42 -14.89 5.99 9.88
C GLY A 42 -15.58 6.26 8.54
N SER A 43 -16.46 7.25 8.52
CA SER A 43 -17.32 7.58 7.38
C SER A 43 -16.82 8.82 6.62
N VAL A 44 -16.85 8.77 5.29
CA VAL A 44 -16.44 9.88 4.42
C VAL A 44 -17.67 10.49 3.77
N PHE A 45 -17.76 11.82 3.78
CA PHE A 45 -18.88 12.59 3.23
C PHE A 45 -18.38 13.60 2.20
N LYS A 46 -19.20 13.87 1.20
CA LYS A 46 -18.97 14.99 0.28
C LYS A 46 -19.32 16.29 1.01
N GLY A 47 -18.52 17.32 0.82
CA GLY A 47 -18.81 18.65 1.32
C GLY A 47 -18.37 19.74 0.35
N GLN A 48 -18.71 20.97 0.69
CA GLN A 48 -18.32 22.16 -0.07
C GLN A 48 -17.81 23.25 0.88
N LEU A 49 -16.63 23.80 0.58
CA LEU A 49 -16.09 24.96 1.28
C LEU A 49 -16.88 26.22 0.94
N ARG A 50 -16.75 27.28 1.75
CA ARG A 50 -17.38 28.59 1.47
C ARG A 50 -16.93 29.18 0.13
N SER A 51 -15.75 28.81 -0.36
CA SER A 51 -15.23 29.20 -1.68
C SER A 51 -15.90 28.47 -2.85
N GLY A 52 -16.77 27.49 -2.59
CA GLY A 52 -17.38 26.64 -3.62
C GLY A 52 -16.57 25.38 -3.96
N ARG A 53 -15.31 25.28 -3.51
CA ARG A 53 -14.46 24.09 -3.72
C ARG A 53 -15.06 22.85 -3.03
N LEU A 54 -15.19 21.76 -3.78
CA LEU A 54 -15.63 20.46 -3.25
C LEU A 54 -14.53 19.81 -2.41
N VAL A 55 -14.94 19.13 -1.34
CA VAL A 55 -14.07 18.45 -0.38
C VAL A 55 -14.61 17.08 0.01
N ALA A 56 -13.72 16.19 0.45
CA ALA A 56 -14.07 14.95 1.11
C ALA A 56 -13.80 15.08 2.62
N ILE A 57 -14.82 14.81 3.43
CA ILE A 57 -14.74 14.98 4.89
C ILE A 57 -14.83 13.60 5.55
N LYS A 58 -13.70 13.12 6.09
CA LYS A 58 -13.57 11.86 6.83
C LYS A 58 -13.88 12.13 8.30
N LEU A 59 -15.03 11.65 8.79
CA LEU A 59 -15.37 11.62 10.21
C LEU A 59 -14.79 10.36 10.83
N LEU A 60 -14.03 10.51 11.91
CA LEU A 60 -13.41 9.37 12.59
C LEU A 60 -14.33 8.81 13.69
N ASP A 61 -14.48 7.49 13.71
CA ASP A 61 -15.33 6.80 14.68
C ASP A 61 -14.69 6.78 16.08
N LYS A 62 -15.51 6.98 17.11
CA LYS A 62 -15.06 7.15 18.51
C LYS A 62 -14.42 5.90 19.16
N GLY A 63 -14.56 4.72 18.57
CA GLY A 63 -14.34 3.45 19.29
C GLY A 63 -13.12 2.63 18.88
N LYS A 64 -12.35 3.03 17.85
CA LYS A 64 -11.38 2.11 17.22
C LYS A 64 -9.91 2.47 17.39
N SER A 65 -9.58 3.72 17.71
CA SER A 65 -8.21 4.11 18.06
C SER A 65 -8.20 5.23 19.09
N ASN A 66 -7.15 5.30 19.89
CA ASN A 66 -6.94 6.37 20.90
C ASN A 66 -6.75 7.77 20.29
N GLY A 67 -7.20 7.98 19.04
CA GLY A 67 -6.98 9.18 18.26
C GLY A 67 -5.58 9.26 17.64
N GLN A 68 -4.78 8.20 17.72
CA GLN A 68 -3.43 8.19 17.19
C GLN A 68 -3.42 8.35 15.67
N ASP A 69 -4.35 7.72 14.95
CA ASP A 69 -4.41 7.82 13.49
C ASP A 69 -4.72 9.25 13.05
N PHE A 70 -5.61 9.94 13.78
CA PHE A 70 -5.87 11.36 13.57
C PHE A 70 -4.61 12.21 13.75
N ILE A 71 -3.87 11.99 14.84
CA ILE A 71 -2.64 12.73 15.12
C ILE A 71 -1.60 12.42 14.04
N ASN A 72 -1.47 11.16 13.62
CA ASN A 72 -0.55 10.78 12.55
C ASN A 72 -0.91 11.49 11.24
N GLU A 73 -2.17 11.45 10.80
CA GLU A 73 -2.61 12.10 9.56
C GLU A 73 -2.31 13.61 9.62
N VAL A 74 -2.74 14.32 10.67
CA VAL A 74 -2.49 15.77 10.77
C VAL A 74 -0.99 16.10 10.84
N ALA A 75 -0.19 15.32 11.56
CA ALA A 75 1.24 15.57 11.71
C ALA A 75 2.08 15.21 10.47
N THR A 76 1.64 14.24 9.67
CA THR A 76 2.35 13.75 8.48
C THR A 76 1.97 14.54 7.23
N ILE A 77 0.71 14.42 6.79
CA ILE A 77 0.25 14.98 5.52
C ILE A 77 -0.08 16.47 5.64
N GLY A 78 -0.29 16.97 6.86
CA GLY A 78 -0.67 18.36 7.08
C GLY A 78 0.34 19.37 6.59
N ARG A 79 1.63 19.00 6.49
CA ARG A 79 2.75 19.90 6.14
C ARG A 79 3.36 19.63 4.78
N ILE A 80 2.73 18.80 3.95
CA ILE A 80 3.26 18.43 2.65
C ILE A 80 2.26 18.74 1.55
N HIS A 81 2.78 19.01 0.36
CA HIS A 81 1.97 19.23 -0.83
C HIS A 81 2.72 18.71 -2.05
N HIS A 82 2.14 17.72 -2.73
CA HIS A 82 2.71 17.11 -3.92
C HIS A 82 1.61 16.71 -4.88
N VAL A 83 1.86 16.78 -6.20
CA VAL A 83 0.84 16.52 -7.22
C VAL A 83 0.25 15.10 -7.12
N ASN A 84 1.04 14.13 -6.66
CA ASN A 84 0.63 12.73 -6.47
C ASN A 84 0.37 12.33 -5.00
N VAL A 85 0.13 13.29 -4.11
CA VAL A 85 -0.28 13.03 -2.72
C VAL A 85 -1.53 13.85 -2.41
N VAL A 86 -2.53 13.23 -1.78
CA VAL A 86 -3.80 13.92 -1.48
C VAL A 86 -3.54 15.10 -0.54
N HIS A 87 -4.17 16.24 -0.79
CA HIS A 87 -3.97 17.41 0.04
C HIS A 87 -4.95 17.43 1.23
N LEU A 88 -4.40 17.47 2.45
CA LEU A 88 -5.15 17.75 3.67
C LEU A 88 -5.38 19.26 3.81
N ILE A 89 -6.60 19.70 3.54
CA ILE A 89 -7.00 21.12 3.59
C ILE A 89 -7.19 21.58 5.04
N GLY A 90 -7.73 20.71 5.89
CA GLY A 90 -8.06 21.09 7.26
C GLY A 90 -8.50 19.93 8.14
N PHE A 91 -8.78 20.24 9.40
CA PHE A 91 -9.25 19.28 10.38
C PHE A 91 -10.23 19.91 11.37
N CYS A 92 -10.95 19.07 12.11
CA CYS A 92 -11.78 19.46 13.25
C CYS A 92 -11.44 18.58 14.44
N VAL A 93 -11.26 19.19 15.62
CA VAL A 93 -11.15 18.50 16.91
C VAL A 93 -11.97 19.27 17.95
N GLU A 94 -13.11 18.71 18.32
CA GLU A 94 -14.00 19.21 19.38
C GLU A 94 -14.45 18.06 20.28
N GLY A 95 -13.75 17.86 21.41
CA GLY A 95 -13.98 16.73 22.31
C GLY A 95 -13.78 15.39 21.58
N SER A 96 -14.86 14.61 21.45
CA SER A 96 -14.85 13.33 20.74
C SER A 96 -15.14 13.42 19.24
N LYS A 97 -15.37 14.63 18.71
CA LYS A 97 -15.67 14.84 17.29
C LYS A 97 -14.38 15.18 16.55
N ARG A 98 -13.95 14.26 15.71
CA ARG A 98 -12.73 14.40 14.90
C ARG A 98 -13.07 14.25 13.42
N ALA A 99 -12.61 15.20 12.62
CA ALA A 99 -12.80 15.15 11.17
C ALA A 99 -11.54 15.63 10.44
N LEU A 100 -11.32 15.08 9.26
CA LEU A 100 -10.26 15.48 8.33
C LEU A 100 -10.91 15.89 7.01
N ILE A 101 -10.42 16.98 6.43
CA ILE A 101 -10.98 17.62 5.25
C ILE A 101 -9.93 17.56 4.16
N TYR A 102 -10.21 16.76 3.14
CA TYR A 102 -9.34 16.52 1.99
C TYR A 102 -9.90 17.19 0.75
N GLU A 103 -9.04 17.42 -0.24
CA GLU A 103 -9.53 17.69 -1.59
C GLU A 103 -10.43 16.53 -2.09
N PHE A 104 -11.47 16.88 -2.84
CA PHE A 104 -12.39 15.87 -3.36
C PHE A 104 -11.79 15.20 -4.60
N MET A 105 -11.78 13.86 -4.61
CA MET A 105 -11.27 13.03 -5.71
C MET A 105 -12.46 12.36 -6.43
N PRO A 106 -12.97 12.94 -7.52
CA PRO A 106 -14.28 12.62 -8.11
C PRO A 106 -14.38 11.21 -8.70
N LYS A 107 -13.29 10.67 -9.25
CA LYS A 107 -13.25 9.28 -9.75
C LYS A 107 -13.07 8.26 -8.62
N GLY A 108 -12.69 8.72 -7.43
CA GLY A 108 -12.52 7.89 -6.25
C GLY A 108 -11.32 6.97 -6.38
N SER A 109 -11.41 5.78 -5.78
CA SER A 109 -10.31 4.82 -5.68
C SER A 109 -9.99 4.10 -7.00
N LEU A 110 -8.70 3.86 -7.23
CA LEU A 110 -8.15 3.05 -8.32
C LEU A 110 -8.67 1.60 -8.30
N GLU A 111 -9.04 1.07 -7.12
CA GLU A 111 -9.63 -0.27 -6.94
C GLU A 111 -10.81 -0.53 -7.89
N LYS A 112 -11.61 0.51 -8.17
CA LYS A 112 -12.78 0.42 -9.05
C LYS A 112 -12.42 0.10 -10.51
N TYR A 113 -11.18 0.38 -10.91
CA TYR A 113 -10.74 0.37 -12.31
C TYR A 113 -9.82 -0.81 -12.64
N ILE A 114 -9.18 -1.42 -11.63
CA ILE A 114 -8.29 -2.57 -11.83
C ILE A 114 -9.08 -3.89 -11.91
N PHE A 115 -10.15 -4.02 -11.11
CA PHE A 115 -10.87 -5.29 -10.92
C PHE A 115 -12.27 -5.35 -11.56
N SER A 116 -12.73 -4.26 -12.18
CA SER A 116 -14.06 -4.25 -12.80
C SER A 116 -14.11 -5.23 -13.97
N HIS A 117 -15.09 -6.14 -13.95
CA HIS A 117 -15.40 -6.96 -15.11
C HIS A 117 -15.72 -6.07 -16.31
N ILE A 118 -15.25 -6.47 -17.49
CA ILE A 118 -15.39 -5.75 -18.77
C ILE A 118 -16.84 -5.30 -19.05
N GLU A 119 -17.82 -6.00 -18.47
CA GLU A 119 -19.26 -5.73 -18.60
C GLU A 119 -19.73 -4.39 -18.02
N GLU A 120 -18.99 -3.79 -17.07
CA GLU A 120 -19.41 -2.50 -16.47
C GLU A 120 -18.84 -1.26 -17.20
N GLY A 121 -17.99 -1.43 -18.21
CA GLY A 121 -17.46 -0.33 -19.03
C GLY A 121 -16.50 0.63 -18.32
N TYR A 122 -15.98 0.26 -17.14
CA TYR A 122 -15.08 1.08 -16.33
C TYR A 122 -13.61 0.64 -16.35
N SER A 123 -13.19 -0.23 -17.28
CA SER A 123 -11.78 -0.68 -17.33
C SER A 123 -10.85 0.39 -17.93
N LEU A 124 -9.66 0.53 -17.36
CA LEU A 124 -8.60 1.38 -17.90
C LEU A 124 -7.67 0.57 -18.82
N SER A 125 -7.19 1.21 -19.90
CA SER A 125 -6.15 0.65 -20.76
C SER A 125 -4.84 0.42 -20.00
N CYS A 126 -4.00 -0.48 -20.50
CA CYS A 126 -2.72 -0.74 -19.84
C CYS A 126 -1.82 0.51 -19.88
N GLU A 127 -1.86 1.28 -20.97
CA GLU A 127 -1.17 2.57 -21.07
C GLU A 127 -1.59 3.55 -19.96
N LYS A 128 -2.89 3.65 -19.69
CA LYS A 128 -3.39 4.55 -18.64
C LYS A 128 -3.02 4.05 -17.25
N LEU A 129 -3.08 2.75 -17.00
CA LEU A 129 -2.60 2.14 -15.76
C LEU A 129 -1.10 2.36 -15.56
N TYR A 130 -0.30 2.25 -16.62
CA TYR A 130 1.12 2.54 -16.58
C TYR A 130 1.39 4.00 -16.18
N VAL A 131 0.73 4.98 -16.81
CA VAL A 131 0.83 6.41 -16.42
C VAL A 131 0.43 6.63 -14.96
N ILE A 132 -0.65 5.99 -14.51
CA ILE A 132 -1.08 6.01 -13.11
C ILE A 132 0.02 5.44 -12.20
N SER A 133 0.64 4.31 -12.58
CA SER A 133 1.66 3.66 -11.75
C SER A 133 2.91 4.55 -11.58
N VAL A 134 3.33 5.26 -12.63
CA VAL A 134 4.41 6.25 -12.57
C VAL A 134 4.04 7.39 -11.63
N GLY A 135 2.82 7.92 -11.72
CA GLY A 135 2.34 8.96 -10.80
C GLY A 135 2.32 8.51 -9.34
N VAL A 136 1.87 7.28 -9.07
CA VAL A 136 1.94 6.68 -7.72
C VAL A 136 3.39 6.57 -7.25
N ALA A 137 4.29 6.08 -8.10
CA ALA A 137 5.70 5.94 -7.78
C ALA A 137 6.35 7.30 -7.42
N ARG A 138 6.04 8.36 -8.16
CA ARG A 138 6.47 9.75 -7.83
C ARG A 138 5.93 10.22 -6.49
N GLY A 139 4.66 9.90 -6.17
CA GLY A 139 4.08 10.17 -4.87
C GLY A 139 4.86 9.50 -3.73
N ILE A 140 5.17 8.22 -3.85
CA ILE A 140 5.90 7.47 -2.82
C ILE A 140 7.37 7.93 -2.73
N GLN A 141 8.02 8.18 -3.87
CA GLN A 141 9.38 8.74 -3.92
C GLN A 141 9.45 10.07 -3.16
N TYR A 142 8.48 10.97 -3.38
CA TYR A 142 8.38 12.23 -2.64
C TYR A 142 8.24 12.01 -1.12
N LEU A 143 7.41 11.05 -0.69
CA LEU A 143 7.29 10.70 0.73
C LEU A 143 8.62 10.17 1.31
N HIS A 144 9.37 9.41 0.52
CA HIS A 144 10.61 8.77 0.98
C HIS A 144 11.80 9.72 1.03
N ASN A 145 11.93 10.62 0.05
CA ASN A 145 13.14 11.41 -0.17
C ASN A 145 12.89 12.91 -0.42
N GLY A 146 11.65 13.33 -0.71
CA GLY A 146 11.30 14.73 -1.01
C GLY A 146 10.88 15.56 0.21
N CYS A 147 10.76 14.96 1.38
CA CYS A 147 10.33 15.60 2.61
C CYS A 147 11.50 15.79 3.60
N ASN A 148 11.41 16.80 4.48
CA ASN A 148 12.40 17.03 5.55
C ASN A 148 12.56 15.85 6.51
N MET A 149 11.49 15.06 6.66
CA MET A 149 11.49 13.77 7.33
C MET A 149 10.94 12.73 6.36
N LYS A 150 11.50 11.53 6.40
CA LYS A 150 11.00 10.40 5.61
C LYS A 150 9.62 9.99 6.12
N ILE A 151 8.66 9.86 5.21
CA ILE A 151 7.30 9.44 5.52
C ILE A 151 7.10 8.03 5.00
N LEU A 152 6.84 7.10 5.92
CA LEU A 152 6.52 5.71 5.62
C LEU A 152 5.01 5.56 5.64
N HIS A 153 4.41 5.06 4.57
CA HIS A 153 2.96 5.01 4.43
C HIS A 153 2.32 3.79 5.11
N PHE A 154 2.92 2.61 4.89
CA PHE A 154 2.48 1.29 5.38
C PHE A 154 1.09 0.80 4.92
N ASP A 155 0.45 1.48 3.96
CA ASP A 155 -0.87 1.06 3.46
C ASP A 155 -1.06 1.43 1.97
N ILE A 156 -0.02 1.23 1.17
CA ILE A 156 -0.11 1.38 -0.29
C ILE A 156 -0.89 0.20 -0.86
N LYS A 157 -2.04 0.48 -1.49
CA LYS A 157 -2.96 -0.49 -2.10
C LYS A 157 -3.94 0.25 -3.04
N PRO A 158 -4.62 -0.44 -3.97
CA PRO A 158 -5.56 0.20 -4.90
C PRO A 158 -6.60 1.09 -4.22
N HIS A 159 -7.12 0.67 -3.05
CA HIS A 159 -8.12 1.43 -2.29
C HIS A 159 -7.65 2.84 -1.88
N ASN A 160 -6.36 3.00 -1.63
CA ASN A 160 -5.75 4.22 -1.11
C ASN A 160 -5.12 5.09 -2.21
N ILE A 161 -5.24 4.70 -3.47
CA ILE A 161 -4.86 5.53 -4.62
C ILE A 161 -6.13 6.18 -5.17
N LEU A 162 -6.28 7.49 -4.97
CA LEU A 162 -7.44 8.24 -5.43
C LEU A 162 -7.16 8.92 -6.77
N LEU A 163 -8.19 9.09 -7.58
CA LEU A 163 -8.10 9.61 -8.95
C LEU A 163 -8.93 10.90 -9.09
N ASP A 164 -8.31 11.91 -9.69
CA ASP A 164 -8.99 13.18 -10.01
C ASP A 164 -9.81 13.09 -11.32
N GLU A 165 -10.32 14.22 -11.82
CA GLU A 165 -11.13 14.26 -13.05
C GLU A 165 -10.36 13.80 -14.30
N ASP A 166 -9.03 13.90 -14.30
CA ASP A 166 -8.16 13.54 -15.41
C ASP A 166 -7.48 12.17 -15.22
N PHE A 167 -7.89 11.45 -14.17
CA PHE A 167 -7.27 10.20 -13.69
C PHE A 167 -5.81 10.36 -13.23
N ASN A 168 -5.41 11.54 -12.76
CA ASN A 168 -4.13 11.67 -12.09
C ASN A 168 -4.22 11.03 -10.69
N PRO A 169 -3.23 10.19 -10.31
CA PRO A 169 -3.26 9.49 -9.04
C PRO A 169 -2.74 10.34 -7.89
N LYS A 170 -3.37 10.18 -6.73
CA LYS A 170 -2.91 10.70 -5.45
C LYS A 170 -2.94 9.63 -4.37
N VAL A 171 -1.79 9.43 -3.72
CA VAL A 171 -1.65 8.58 -2.53
C VAL A 171 -2.44 9.20 -1.38
N SER A 172 -3.22 8.38 -0.67
CA SER A 172 -4.13 8.81 0.40
C SER A 172 -4.16 7.84 1.58
N ASP A 173 -4.84 8.22 2.66
CA ASP A 173 -4.99 7.46 3.91
C ASP A 173 -3.70 7.25 4.71
N PHE A 174 -3.25 8.31 5.37
CA PHE A 174 -2.02 8.36 6.15
C PHE A 174 -2.21 7.92 7.62
N GLY A 175 -3.32 7.25 7.95
CA GLY A 175 -3.63 6.82 9.33
C GLY A 175 -2.54 5.96 9.97
N LEU A 176 -1.90 5.12 9.15
CA LEU A 176 -0.81 4.23 9.56
C LEU A 176 0.59 4.85 9.39
N ALA A 177 0.69 6.04 8.81
CA ALA A 177 1.97 6.61 8.41
C ALA A 177 2.89 6.93 9.59
N ARG A 178 4.20 6.94 9.33
CA ARG A 178 5.24 7.24 10.32
C ARG A 178 6.29 8.21 9.76
N LEU A 179 6.68 9.17 10.60
CA LEU A 179 7.80 10.07 10.34
C LEU A 179 9.09 9.44 10.83
N CYS A 180 10.13 9.50 10.02
CA CYS A 180 11.46 8.99 10.34
C CYS A 180 12.54 10.02 10.00
N PRO A 181 13.58 10.14 10.83
CA PRO A 181 14.76 10.91 10.46
C PRO A 181 15.36 10.40 9.15
N THR A 182 15.84 11.31 8.30
CA THR A 182 16.38 10.94 6.98
C THR A 182 17.67 10.12 7.08
N ASP A 183 18.41 10.27 8.19
CA ASP A 183 19.65 9.55 8.53
C ASP A 183 19.41 8.16 9.17
N LYS A 184 18.20 7.90 9.67
CA LYS A 184 17.82 6.63 10.32
C LYS A 184 16.61 6.01 9.62
N SER A 185 16.88 5.00 8.79
CA SER A 185 15.86 4.34 7.99
C SER A 185 15.09 3.23 8.71
N ILE A 186 15.43 2.91 9.97
CA ILE A 186 14.89 1.77 10.71
C ILE A 186 13.79 2.22 11.66
N VAL A 187 12.64 1.53 11.61
CA VAL A 187 11.49 1.80 12.49
C VAL A 187 11.21 0.64 13.40
N SER A 188 11.07 0.93 14.70
CA SER A 188 10.49 -0.01 15.66
C SER A 188 8.96 0.08 15.58
N LEU A 189 8.30 -0.98 15.10
CA LEU A 189 6.85 -1.12 15.16
C LEU A 189 6.46 -2.01 16.35
N THR A 190 5.51 -1.54 17.15
CA THR A 190 4.98 -2.26 18.31
C THR A 190 3.96 -3.34 17.94
N ALA A 191 3.40 -3.28 16.72
CA ALA A 191 2.49 -4.28 16.16
C ALA A 191 2.55 -4.24 14.63
N ALA A 192 2.26 -5.37 13.97
CA ALA A 192 2.09 -5.42 12.52
C ALA A 192 0.94 -4.48 12.10
N ARG A 193 1.18 -3.71 11.03
CA ARG A 193 0.25 -2.70 10.49
C ARG A 193 0.28 -2.75 8.98
N GLY A 194 -0.87 -2.53 8.37
CA GLY A 194 -1.07 -2.54 6.92
C GLY A 194 -2.18 -3.49 6.50
N THR A 195 -2.33 -3.68 5.19
CA THR A 195 -3.36 -4.54 4.61
C THR A 195 -2.78 -5.87 4.16
N ILE A 196 -3.42 -6.98 4.56
CA ILE A 196 -3.03 -8.34 4.15
C ILE A 196 -3.03 -8.41 2.62
N GLY A 197 -1.98 -8.99 2.04
CA GLY A 197 -1.75 -9.04 0.59
C GLY A 197 -0.79 -7.96 0.08
N TYR A 198 -0.65 -6.84 0.79
CA TYR A 198 0.30 -5.76 0.44
C TYR A 198 1.42 -5.57 1.47
N MET A 199 1.28 -6.16 2.65
CA MET A 199 2.29 -6.08 3.71
C MET A 199 3.56 -6.86 3.36
N ALA A 200 4.70 -6.19 3.53
CA ALA A 200 6.02 -6.79 3.34
C ALA A 200 6.32 -7.89 4.39
N PRO A 201 7.05 -8.96 4.05
CA PRO A 201 7.28 -10.09 4.95
C PRO A 201 7.96 -9.71 6.28
N GLU A 202 8.86 -8.73 6.28
CA GLU A 202 9.57 -8.26 7.48
C GLU A 202 8.67 -7.60 8.52
N LEU A 203 7.43 -7.24 8.16
CA LEU A 203 6.42 -6.75 9.11
C LEU A 203 5.88 -7.85 10.03
N PHE A 204 6.01 -9.12 9.63
CA PHE A 204 5.57 -10.29 10.40
C PHE A 204 6.73 -11.16 10.85
N TYR A 205 7.77 -11.26 10.02
CA TYR A 205 8.91 -12.16 10.21
C TYR A 205 10.18 -11.36 10.47
N ARG A 206 10.51 -11.18 11.75
CA ARG A 206 11.67 -10.37 12.17
C ARG A 206 13.02 -10.89 11.66
N ASN A 207 13.10 -12.17 11.30
CA ASN A 207 14.28 -12.80 10.71
C ASN A 207 14.49 -12.44 9.22
N VAL A 208 13.49 -11.86 8.55
CA VAL A 208 13.62 -11.45 7.12
C VAL A 208 14.41 -10.15 6.95
N GLY A 209 14.33 -9.24 7.92
CA GLY A 209 15.06 -7.98 7.87
C GLY A 209 14.49 -6.91 8.78
N THR A 210 15.07 -5.71 8.70
CA THR A 210 14.61 -4.55 9.47
C THR A 210 13.56 -3.75 8.71
N ILE A 211 12.59 -3.20 9.44
CA ILE A 211 11.49 -2.43 8.86
C ILE A 211 12.02 -1.05 8.46
N SER A 212 11.81 -0.70 7.19
CA SER A 212 12.23 0.55 6.58
C SER A 212 11.26 0.98 5.46
N TYR A 213 11.63 2.00 4.68
CA TYR A 213 10.88 2.44 3.49
C TYR A 213 10.72 1.37 2.41
N LYS A 214 11.53 0.31 2.48
CA LYS A 214 11.41 -0.88 1.64
C LYS A 214 10.11 -1.63 1.84
N ALA A 215 9.40 -1.42 2.96
CA ALA A 215 8.07 -1.97 3.16
C ALA A 215 7.04 -1.33 2.19
N ASP A 216 7.10 -0.01 1.99
CA ASP A 216 6.25 0.67 1.01
C ASP A 216 6.61 0.30 -0.43
N VAL A 217 7.90 0.05 -0.71
CA VAL A 217 8.36 -0.46 -2.02
C VAL A 217 7.72 -1.82 -2.31
N TYR A 218 7.69 -2.72 -1.33
CA TYR A 218 7.02 -4.02 -1.47
C TYR A 218 5.52 -3.84 -1.77
N SER A 219 4.83 -3.00 -0.98
CA SER A 219 3.41 -2.72 -1.19
C SER A 219 3.13 -2.11 -2.57
N PHE A 220 4.02 -1.22 -3.06
CA PHE A 220 3.97 -0.70 -4.43
C PHE A 220 4.16 -1.80 -5.47
N GLY A 221 5.09 -2.73 -5.27
CA GLY A 221 5.28 -3.88 -6.14
C GLY A 221 4.03 -4.75 -6.24
N MET A 222 3.37 -5.02 -5.12
CA MET A 222 2.10 -5.75 -5.10
C MET A 222 0.99 -5.00 -5.85
N LEU A 223 0.86 -3.69 -5.65
CA LEU A 223 -0.06 -2.83 -6.40
C LEU A 223 0.23 -2.88 -7.91
N LEU A 224 1.51 -2.74 -8.29
CA LEU A 224 1.96 -2.72 -9.67
C LEU A 224 1.66 -4.05 -10.38
N MET A 225 1.83 -5.17 -9.66
CA MET A 225 1.50 -6.52 -10.14
C MET A 225 -0.02 -6.66 -10.43
N GLU A 226 -0.89 -6.12 -9.57
CA GLU A 226 -2.34 -6.15 -9.81
C GLU A 226 -2.76 -5.26 -10.97
N MET A 227 -2.15 -4.07 -11.08
CA MET A 227 -2.39 -3.16 -12.21
C MET A 227 -1.99 -3.83 -13.52
N ALA A 228 -0.80 -4.43 -13.57
CA ALA A 228 -0.27 -5.07 -14.77
C ALA A 228 -1.10 -6.30 -15.15
N SER A 229 -1.52 -7.12 -14.19
CA SER A 229 -2.27 -8.36 -14.46
C SER A 229 -3.78 -8.19 -14.60
N ARG A 230 -4.33 -7.03 -14.19
CA ARG A 230 -5.77 -6.78 -14.00
C ARG A 230 -6.45 -7.86 -13.16
N ARG A 231 -5.69 -8.53 -12.28
CA ARG A 231 -6.15 -9.61 -11.39
C ARG A 231 -5.86 -9.23 -9.96
N LYS A 232 -6.78 -9.62 -9.08
CA LYS A 232 -6.57 -9.50 -7.64
C LYS A 232 -5.55 -10.55 -7.22
N ASN A 233 -4.52 -10.17 -6.47
CA ASN A 233 -3.58 -11.13 -5.92
C ASN A 233 -4.36 -12.10 -5.00
N LEU A 234 -4.42 -13.38 -5.37
CA LEU A 234 -5.02 -14.40 -4.52
C LEU A 234 -4.15 -14.57 -3.27
N ASN A 235 -4.78 -14.44 -2.11
CA ASN A 235 -4.13 -14.54 -0.81
C ASN A 235 -3.38 -15.87 -0.66
N ALA A 236 -2.11 -15.83 -0.24
CA ALA A 236 -1.36 -17.04 0.18
C ALA A 236 -1.97 -17.74 1.43
N LEU A 237 -3.00 -17.16 2.05
CA LEU A 237 -3.68 -17.69 3.24
C LEU A 237 -4.90 -18.55 2.92
N THR A 238 -5.31 -18.68 1.65
CA THR A 238 -6.35 -19.66 1.30
C THR A 238 -5.74 -21.05 1.30
N GLN A 239 -6.15 -21.88 2.27
CA GLN A 239 -5.75 -23.28 2.50
C GLN A 239 -6.20 -24.25 1.38
N GLN A 240 -6.06 -23.87 0.11
CA GLN A 240 -6.14 -24.80 -1.01
C GLN A 240 -4.75 -24.93 -1.62
N SER A 241 -4.10 -26.02 -1.23
CA SER A 241 -2.71 -26.42 -1.46
C SER A 241 -2.34 -26.75 -2.93
N SER A 242 -2.95 -26.07 -3.90
CA SER A 242 -2.65 -26.28 -5.33
C SER A 242 -2.56 -25.00 -6.17
N GLN A 243 -2.67 -23.81 -5.57
CA GLN A 243 -2.53 -22.55 -6.32
C GLN A 243 -1.16 -21.93 -6.04
N ILE A 244 -0.29 -21.92 -7.06
CA ILE A 244 1.01 -21.24 -7.04
C ILE A 244 0.76 -19.76 -6.70
N TYR A 245 1.51 -19.24 -5.73
CA TYR A 245 1.45 -17.82 -5.36
C TYR A 245 1.61 -16.94 -6.60
N PHE A 246 0.65 -16.05 -6.83
CA PHE A 246 0.51 -15.38 -8.12
C PHE A 246 1.80 -14.70 -8.62
N PRO A 247 2.57 -13.97 -7.78
CA PRO A 247 3.85 -13.43 -8.21
C PRO A 247 4.90 -14.46 -8.62
N PHE A 248 4.92 -15.65 -8.00
CA PHE A 248 5.85 -16.73 -8.38
C PHE A 248 5.45 -17.35 -9.71
N TRP A 249 4.14 -17.49 -9.94
CA TRP A 249 3.63 -17.94 -11.22
C TRP A 249 4.03 -16.97 -12.35
N ILE A 250 3.88 -15.66 -12.13
CA ILE A 250 4.33 -14.63 -13.09
C ILE A 250 5.84 -14.70 -13.33
N TYR A 251 6.63 -14.86 -12.27
CA TYR A 251 8.08 -15.05 -12.40
C TYR A 251 8.39 -16.22 -13.33
N ASP A 252 7.78 -17.38 -13.12
CA ASP A 252 8.03 -18.58 -13.92
C ASP A 252 7.59 -18.41 -15.38
N GLN A 253 6.47 -17.72 -15.64
CA GLN A 253 6.06 -17.39 -17.02
C GLN A 253 7.12 -16.53 -17.72
N LEU A 254 7.54 -15.43 -17.08
CA LEU A 254 8.47 -14.47 -17.68
C LEU A 254 9.89 -15.04 -17.82
N HIS A 255 10.34 -15.84 -16.85
CA HIS A 255 11.64 -16.50 -16.87
C HIS A 255 11.74 -17.51 -18.02
N ASP A 256 10.66 -18.27 -18.27
CA ASP A 256 10.59 -19.23 -19.37
C ASP A 256 10.36 -18.57 -20.75
N GLY A 257 10.38 -17.23 -20.82
CA GLY A 257 10.15 -16.46 -22.05
C GLY A 257 8.70 -16.51 -22.55
N ARG A 258 7.75 -16.92 -21.70
CA ARG A 258 6.33 -16.96 -22.07
C ARG A 258 5.72 -15.57 -22.00
N GLU A 259 4.87 -15.25 -22.97
CA GLU A 259 4.07 -14.03 -22.91
C GLU A 259 2.92 -14.23 -21.93
N VAL A 260 2.83 -13.34 -20.94
CA VAL A 260 1.64 -13.23 -20.09
C VAL A 260 0.60 -12.46 -20.89
N THR A 261 -0.21 -13.17 -21.68
CA THR A 261 -1.26 -12.55 -22.48
C THR A 261 -2.41 -12.08 -21.58
N ILE A 262 -2.75 -10.82 -21.73
CA ILE A 262 -3.98 -10.22 -21.18
C ILE A 262 -4.88 -10.03 -22.38
N GLU A 263 -6.06 -10.67 -22.35
CA GLU A 263 -6.99 -10.65 -23.48
C GLU A 263 -7.31 -9.21 -23.91
N ASN A 264 -7.22 -8.95 -25.21
CA ASN A 264 -7.53 -7.67 -25.88
C ASN A 264 -6.50 -6.54 -25.75
N ASP A 265 -5.30 -6.78 -25.24
CA ASP A 265 -4.23 -5.77 -25.21
C ASP A 265 -3.46 -5.68 -26.53
N THR A 266 -3.02 -4.47 -26.89
CA THR A 266 -2.12 -4.23 -28.03
C THR A 266 -0.68 -4.70 -27.73
N GLU A 267 0.17 -4.86 -28.75
CA GLU A 267 1.60 -5.21 -28.55
C GLU A 267 2.31 -4.22 -27.63
N GLN A 268 1.99 -2.93 -27.76
CA GLN A 268 2.54 -1.88 -26.91
C GLN A 268 2.09 -2.04 -25.44
N GLU A 269 0.80 -2.33 -25.22
CA GLU A 269 0.27 -2.58 -23.89
C GLU A 269 0.87 -3.84 -23.24
N MET A 270 1.13 -4.87 -24.03
CA MET A 270 1.83 -6.07 -23.55
C MET A 270 3.27 -5.76 -23.12
N LYS A 271 4.00 -4.91 -23.87
CA LYS A 271 5.34 -4.44 -23.47
C LYS A 271 5.30 -3.67 -22.15
N LEU A 272 4.34 -2.75 -21.99
CA LEU A 272 4.15 -2.00 -20.75
C LEU A 272 3.77 -2.92 -19.57
N ALA A 273 2.87 -3.87 -19.78
CA ALA A 273 2.48 -4.84 -18.76
C ALA A 273 3.68 -5.68 -18.32
N LYS A 274 4.46 -6.22 -19.27
CA LYS A 274 5.69 -6.99 -18.99
C LYS A 274 6.68 -6.15 -18.18
N LYS A 275 6.89 -4.89 -18.58
CA LYS A 275 7.77 -3.95 -17.86
C LYS A 275 7.29 -3.74 -16.41
N MET A 276 6.02 -3.45 -16.21
CA MET A 276 5.42 -3.30 -14.88
C MET A 276 5.57 -4.58 -14.04
N MET A 277 5.39 -5.76 -14.62
CA MET A 277 5.57 -7.04 -13.92
C MET A 277 7.03 -7.26 -13.49
N ILE A 278 8.01 -6.96 -14.34
CA ILE A 278 9.44 -7.08 -13.99
C ILE A 278 9.78 -6.12 -12.84
N VAL A 279 9.38 -4.86 -12.94
CA VAL A 279 9.57 -3.87 -11.86
C VAL A 279 8.88 -4.32 -10.57
N ALA A 280 7.67 -4.88 -10.68
CA ALA A 280 6.95 -5.42 -9.52
C ALA A 280 7.73 -6.56 -8.86
N LEU A 281 8.29 -7.50 -9.64
CA LEU A 281 9.13 -8.59 -9.13
C LEU A 281 10.38 -8.08 -8.39
N TRP A 282 11.01 -7.01 -8.87
CA TRP A 282 12.11 -6.34 -8.15
C TRP A 282 11.64 -5.73 -6.82
N CYS A 283 10.44 -5.14 -6.81
CA CYS A 283 9.89 -4.51 -5.62
C CYS A 283 9.47 -5.50 -4.52
N ILE A 284 9.06 -6.72 -4.88
CA ILE A 284 8.52 -7.71 -3.94
C ILE A 284 9.54 -8.75 -3.44
N GLN A 285 10.85 -8.49 -3.63
CA GLN A 285 11.88 -9.40 -3.13
C GLN A 285 11.73 -9.65 -1.62
N THR A 286 11.99 -10.88 -1.18
CA THR A 286 11.76 -11.30 0.20
C THR A 286 12.57 -10.46 1.17
N LYS A 287 13.87 -10.30 0.91
CA LYS A 287 14.73 -9.45 1.72
C LYS A 287 14.58 -7.96 1.34
N PRO A 288 14.46 -7.05 2.32
CA PRO A 288 14.32 -5.62 2.04
C PRO A 288 15.53 -5.00 1.33
N GLU A 289 16.73 -5.53 1.54
CA GLU A 289 17.97 -5.05 0.92
C GLU A 289 18.00 -5.23 -0.60
N ASP A 290 17.38 -6.30 -1.10
CA ASP A 290 17.33 -6.64 -2.53
C ASP A 290 16.30 -5.81 -3.32
N ARG A 291 15.40 -5.11 -2.62
CA ARG A 291 14.39 -4.24 -3.26
C ARG A 291 15.03 -2.92 -3.71
N PRO A 292 14.68 -2.37 -4.88
CA PRO A 292 15.16 -1.05 -5.31
C PRO A 292 14.64 0.09 -4.40
N SER A 293 15.24 1.27 -4.52
CA SER A 293 14.62 2.51 -4.01
C SER A 293 13.53 2.98 -4.95
N MET A 294 12.61 3.85 -4.49
CA MET A 294 11.60 4.42 -5.39
C MET A 294 12.19 5.28 -6.51
N ASP A 295 13.38 5.89 -6.31
CA ASP A 295 14.10 6.57 -7.39
C ASP A 295 14.50 5.59 -8.49
N LYS A 296 15.05 4.44 -8.12
CA LYS A 296 15.44 3.41 -9.08
C LYS A 296 14.21 2.77 -9.74
N VAL A 297 13.11 2.60 -9.01
CA VAL A 297 11.83 2.14 -9.57
C VAL A 297 11.32 3.11 -10.65
N LEU A 298 11.41 4.42 -10.41
CA LEU A 298 11.03 5.43 -11.42
C LEU A 298 11.93 5.37 -12.64
N GLU A 299 13.25 5.27 -12.45
CA GLU A 299 14.19 5.09 -13.56
C GLU A 299 13.84 3.86 -14.40
N MET A 300 13.61 2.70 -13.75
CA MET A 300 13.23 1.46 -14.43
C MET A 300 11.87 1.59 -15.13
N LEU A 301 10.91 2.31 -14.56
CA LEU A 301 9.61 2.55 -15.20
C LEU A 301 9.74 3.53 -16.36
N GLU A 302 10.57 4.56 -16.31
CA GLU A 302 10.62 5.61 -17.33
C GLU A 302 11.60 5.33 -18.48
N GLU A 303 12.52 4.38 -18.32
CA GLU A 303 13.52 4.00 -19.33
C GLU A 303 12.87 3.49 -20.63
N GLU A 304 13.09 4.17 -21.77
CA GLU A 304 12.37 3.88 -23.02
C GLU A 304 12.79 2.57 -23.70
N ASP A 305 14.08 2.19 -23.66
CA ASP A 305 14.66 1.18 -24.56
C ASP A 305 15.47 0.06 -23.87
N GLY A 306 15.32 -0.13 -22.56
CA GLY A 306 16.03 -1.18 -21.80
C GLY A 306 15.20 -2.45 -21.60
N GLU A 307 15.68 -3.62 -22.06
CA GLU A 307 15.22 -4.89 -21.51
C GLU A 307 15.65 -4.97 -20.04
N LEU A 308 14.69 -4.81 -19.12
CA LEU A 308 14.97 -4.91 -17.69
C LEU A 308 15.38 -6.34 -17.34
N PRO A 309 16.50 -6.54 -16.62
CA PRO A 309 16.90 -7.87 -16.18
C PRO A 309 15.88 -8.43 -15.18
N MET A 310 15.64 -9.74 -15.25
CA MET A 310 14.83 -10.43 -14.24
C MET A 310 15.56 -10.40 -12.89
N PRO A 311 14.85 -10.13 -11.78
CA PRO A 311 15.40 -10.29 -10.44
C PRO A 311 15.61 -11.77 -10.10
N ASN A 312 16.16 -12.06 -8.93
CA ASN A 312 16.10 -13.40 -8.37
C ASN A 312 14.66 -13.83 -8.10
N LYS A 313 14.39 -15.14 -8.19
CA LYS A 313 13.08 -15.71 -7.83
C LYS A 313 12.80 -15.40 -6.35
N PRO A 314 11.72 -14.67 -6.02
CA PRO A 314 11.37 -14.47 -4.63
C PRO A 314 10.98 -15.82 -4.03
N TYR A 315 11.31 -16.04 -2.76
CA TYR A 315 11.08 -17.29 -2.05
C TYR A 315 10.26 -17.03 -0.79
N PHE A 316 9.42 -18.00 -0.40
CA PHE A 316 8.68 -17.89 0.84
C PHE A 316 9.62 -17.99 2.03
N CYS A 317 9.43 -17.12 3.03
CA CYS A 317 10.12 -17.23 4.31
C CYS A 317 9.73 -18.50 5.10
N LEU A 318 8.72 -19.25 4.63
CA LEU A 318 8.37 -20.55 5.17
C LEU A 318 9.31 -21.61 4.56
N GLN A 319 10.52 -21.70 5.12
CA GLN A 319 11.52 -22.76 4.95
C GLN A 319 11.62 -23.36 3.53
N ASP A 320 12.47 -22.77 2.71
CA ASP A 320 13.30 -23.52 1.76
C ASP A 320 14.73 -22.98 1.90
N GLU A 321 15.39 -23.32 3.01
CA GLU A 321 16.86 -23.31 3.00
C GLU A 321 17.27 -24.42 2.02
N PRO A 322 18.08 -24.14 0.98
CA PRO A 322 18.63 -25.19 0.16
C PRO A 322 19.47 -26.08 1.07
N VAL A 323 19.07 -27.34 1.23
CA VAL A 323 19.91 -28.32 1.93
C VAL A 323 21.21 -28.40 1.14
N ALA A 324 22.29 -27.87 1.72
CA ALA A 324 23.62 -28.04 1.19
C ALA A 324 23.90 -29.55 1.12
N ASP A 325 24.17 -30.05 -0.08
CA ASP A 325 24.47 -31.45 -0.36
C ASP A 325 25.82 -31.82 0.29
N VAL A 326 25.78 -32.26 1.54
CA VAL A 326 26.94 -32.85 2.21
C VAL A 326 26.93 -34.34 1.93
N ARG A 327 27.62 -34.70 0.84
CA ARG A 327 28.24 -36.03 0.71
C ARG A 327 29.24 -36.17 1.86
N ASP A 328 29.04 -37.09 2.80
CA ASP A 328 29.53 -38.47 2.68
C ASP A 328 29.42 -39.27 4.00
N HIS A 329 29.35 -40.59 3.82
CA HIS A 329 29.73 -41.69 4.72
C HIS A 329 28.83 -42.15 5.89
N ASN A 330 28.19 -43.31 5.63
CA ASN A 330 28.05 -44.52 6.45
C ASN A 330 28.09 -44.38 7.98
N ILE A 331 27.02 -44.83 8.66
CA ILE A 331 27.06 -45.92 9.64
C ILE A 331 25.65 -46.53 9.82
N ASP A 332 25.67 -47.85 9.73
CA ASP A 332 24.75 -48.94 10.06
C ASP A 332 23.35 -48.70 10.65
N SER A 333 22.44 -49.53 10.13
CA SER A 333 21.03 -49.67 10.47
C SER A 333 20.80 -50.53 11.71
N SER A 334 19.99 -50.05 12.65
CA SER A 334 19.19 -50.93 13.51
C SER A 334 17.86 -50.26 13.88
N TRP A 335 16.78 -50.69 13.24
CA TRP A 335 15.41 -50.36 13.62
C TRP A 335 14.92 -51.39 14.63
N THR A 336 14.57 -50.95 15.84
CA THR A 336 13.68 -51.70 16.73
C THR A 336 12.39 -50.91 16.92
N SER A 337 11.31 -51.61 16.58
CA SER A 337 9.90 -51.23 16.71
C SER A 337 9.48 -51.00 18.16
N TYR A 338 8.70 -49.95 18.41
CA TYR A 338 7.65 -49.99 19.43
C TYR A 338 6.40 -49.24 18.95
N SER A 339 5.31 -49.99 18.93
CA SER A 339 3.92 -49.59 18.72
C SER A 339 3.27 -49.14 20.03
N THR A 340 2.02 -48.66 19.92
CA THR A 340 1.03 -48.25 20.95
C THR A 340 1.01 -46.75 21.28
N SER A 341 -0.12 -46.05 21.42
CA SER A 341 -1.55 -46.39 21.29
C SER A 341 -2.35 -45.09 21.23
N VAL A 342 -3.46 -45.13 20.50
CA VAL A 342 -4.53 -44.14 20.46
C VAL A 342 -5.14 -43.93 21.86
N GLY A 343 -5.42 -42.67 22.20
CA GLY A 343 -6.19 -42.30 23.38
C GLY A 343 -7.02 -41.05 23.10
N ASP A 344 -8.27 -41.27 22.69
CA ASP A 344 -9.35 -40.28 22.75
C ASP A 344 -9.52 -39.71 24.16
N SER A 345 -9.81 -38.41 24.29
CA SER A 345 -10.65 -37.88 25.36
C SER A 345 -11.10 -36.42 25.13
N LYS A 346 -12.38 -36.31 24.78
CA LYS A 346 -13.43 -35.48 25.39
C LYS A 346 -13.31 -33.93 25.42
N ILE A 347 -14.20 -33.39 24.58
CA ILE A 347 -15.05 -32.20 24.75
C ILE A 347 -15.53 -32.01 26.20
N LEU A 348 -15.50 -30.76 26.68
CA LEU A 348 -16.57 -30.15 27.50
C LEU A 348 -16.43 -28.62 27.58
N THR A 349 -17.52 -27.97 27.15
CA THR A 349 -18.02 -26.59 27.40
C THR A 349 -17.22 -25.38 26.94
#